data_AF-A0AAW2BLH5-F1
#
_entry.id   AF-A0AAW2BLH5-F1
#
_cell.length_a   1.000
_cell.length_b   1.000
_cell.length_c   1.000
_cell.angle_alpha   90.00
_cell.angle_beta   90.00
_cell.angle_gamma   90.00
#
_symmetry.space_group_name_H-M   'P 1'
#
loop_
_entity.id
_entity.type
_entity.pdbx_description
1 polymer ?
#
loop_
_entity_poly.entity_id
_entity_poly.type
_entity_poly.pdbx_seq_one_letter_code
_entity_poly.pdbx_strand_id
1 'polypeptide(L)'
;MMIRRNLKTLNDLKRKIMKELNLNPAYYDIKIIYHYSQEFLHEQINYGYMAIKEDKHVKIMFNMIHKMPQVNAVKLYVSSEPLAEVDTMEVQ
;
A
#
# COMPACT_ATOMS: atom_id res chain seq x y z
N MET A 1 6.51 11.21 1.15
CA MET A 1 7.27 9.98 0.84
C MET A 1 7.52 9.92 -0.67
N MET A 2 8.77 10.08 -1.14
CA MET A 2 9.08 9.92 -2.57
C MET A 2 9.20 8.43 -2.90
N ILE A 3 8.21 7.90 -3.60
CA ILE A 3 8.21 6.52 -4.06
C ILE A 3 9.08 6.44 -5.33
N ARG A 4 10.29 5.88 -5.24
CA ARG A 4 11.25 5.79 -6.36
C ARG A 4 10.72 4.85 -7.48
N ARG A 5 11.08 5.16 -8.74
CA ARG A 5 10.70 4.48 -10.01
C ARG A 5 10.95 2.96 -10.10
N ASN A 6 11.52 2.31 -9.08
CA ASN A 6 11.96 0.90 -9.15
C ASN A 6 11.02 -0.09 -8.44
N LEU A 7 9.95 0.36 -7.80
CA LEU A 7 8.97 -0.54 -7.18
C LEU A 7 8.03 -1.12 -8.24
N LYS A 8 8.47 -2.19 -8.91
CA LYS A 8 7.71 -2.85 -9.98
C LYS A 8 6.84 -4.00 -9.49
N THR A 9 7.17 -4.56 -8.33
CA THR A 9 6.48 -5.73 -7.76
C THR A 9 5.77 -5.39 -6.46
N LEU A 10 4.76 -6.20 -6.11
CA LEU A 10 4.08 -6.13 -4.83
C LEU A 10 5.05 -6.37 -3.67
N ASN A 11 5.97 -7.33 -3.81
CA ASN A 11 6.93 -7.63 -2.76
C ASN A 11 7.86 -6.45 -2.46
N ASP A 12 8.31 -5.74 -3.49
CA ASP A 12 9.14 -4.55 -3.27
C ASP A 12 8.35 -3.45 -2.56
N LEU A 13 7.09 -3.23 -2.97
CA LEU A 13 6.21 -2.26 -2.33
C LEU A 13 5.98 -2.62 -0.85
N LYS A 14 5.66 -3.90 -0.58
CA LYS A 14 5.46 -4.41 0.78
C LYS A 14 6.70 -4.20 1.64
N ARG A 15 7.88 -4.61 1.15
CA ARG A 15 9.17 -4.41 1.87
C ARG A 15 9.44 -2.95 2.18
N LYS A 16 9.16 -2.05 1.24
CA LYS A 16 9.36 -0.61 1.46
C LYS A 16 8.42 -0.10 2.55
N ILE A 17 7.13 -0.44 2.50
CA ILE A 17 6.14 -0.03 3.51
C ILE A 17 6.50 -0.62 4.88
N MET A 18 6.80 -1.91 4.97
CA MET A 18 7.20 -2.56 6.22
C MET A 18 8.43 -1.89 6.83
N LYS A 19 9.42 -1.53 6.01
CA LYS A 19 10.61 -0.79 6.48
C LYS A 19 10.25 0.57 7.08
N GLU A 20 9.34 1.32 6.44
CA GLU A 20 8.89 2.63 6.97
C GLU A 20 8.03 2.48 8.23
N LEU A 21 7.28 1.37 8.36
CA LEU A 21 6.47 1.04 9.53
C LEU A 21 7.24 0.28 10.63
N ASN A 22 8.54 0.02 10.43
CA ASN A 22 9.38 -0.79 11.31
C ASN A 22 8.82 -2.20 11.61
N LEU A 23 8.14 -2.80 10.63
CA LEU A 23 7.61 -4.17 10.71
C LEU A 23 8.66 -5.17 10.21
N ASN A 24 8.83 -6.28 10.95
CA ASN A 24 9.72 -7.36 10.54
C ASN A 24 8.99 -8.29 9.55
N PRO A 25 9.44 -8.39 8.28
CA PRO A 25 8.81 -9.24 7.27
C PRO A 25 8.94 -10.75 7.56
N ALA A 26 9.73 -11.15 8.55
CA ALA A 26 9.79 -12.54 9.01
C ALA A 26 8.59 -12.93 9.88
N TYR A 27 7.94 -11.97 10.52
CA TYR A 27 6.82 -12.21 11.44
C TYR A 27 5.48 -11.72 10.91
N TYR A 28 5.50 -10.73 10.02
CA TYR A 28 4.30 -10.07 9.54
C TYR A 28 4.27 -10.05 8.01
N ASP A 29 3.06 -10.22 7.46
CA ASP A 29 2.69 -9.72 6.14
C ASP A 29 1.87 -8.43 6.30
N ILE A 30 1.62 -7.74 5.19
CA ILE A 30 0.71 -6.60 5.14
C ILE A 30 -0.31 -6.72 4.01
N LYS A 31 -1.53 -6.26 4.26
CA LYS A 31 -2.52 -5.94 3.24
C LYS A 31 -2.51 -4.43 2.99
N ILE A 32 -2.63 -4.06 1.72
CA ILE A 32 -2.54 -2.66 1.27
C ILE A 32 -3.81 -2.32 0.51
N ILE A 33 -4.46 -1.24 0.90
CA ILE A 33 -5.57 -0.63 0.17
C ILE A 33 -5.11 0.74 -0.31
N TYR A 34 -5.14 0.93 -1.63
CA TYR A 34 -4.89 2.22 -2.25
C TYR A 34 -6.19 3.00 -2.35
N HIS A 35 -6.17 4.20 -1.78
CA HIS A 35 -7.26 5.18 -1.86
C HIS A 35 -6.94 6.18 -2.97
N TYR A 36 -7.58 6.00 -4.11
CA TYR A 36 -7.29 6.74 -5.32
C TYR A 36 -8.39 7.74 -5.63
N SER A 37 -8.00 8.94 -6.08
CA SER A 37 -8.91 9.92 -6.65
C SER A 37 -9.29 9.48 -8.06
N GLN A 38 -10.58 9.32 -8.33
CA GLN A 38 -11.11 8.75 -9.55
C GLN A 38 -11.23 9.83 -10.64
N GLU A 39 -11.92 10.95 -10.36
CA GLU A 39 -12.00 12.13 -11.24
C GLU A 39 -12.32 13.41 -10.42
N PHE A 40 -11.92 14.57 -10.96
CA PHE A 40 -12.41 15.89 -10.54
C PHE A 40 -13.64 16.24 -11.37
N LEU A 41 -14.82 15.85 -10.91
CA LEU A 41 -16.08 16.30 -11.51
C LEU A 41 -16.72 17.29 -10.55
N HIS A 42 -16.93 18.53 -11.01
CA HIS A 42 -17.72 19.55 -10.33
C HIS A 42 -17.36 19.75 -8.84
N GLU A 43 -16.11 20.17 -8.57
CA GLU A 43 -15.64 20.60 -7.24
C GLU A 43 -15.58 19.51 -6.14
N GLN A 44 -15.97 18.26 -6.43
CA GLN A 44 -15.86 17.13 -5.51
C GLN A 44 -14.92 16.06 -6.06
N ILE A 45 -13.98 15.61 -5.23
CA ILE A 45 -13.09 14.49 -5.57
C ILE A 45 -13.80 13.20 -5.16
N ASN A 46 -14.22 12.39 -6.14
CA ASN A 46 -14.68 11.04 -5.87
C ASN A 46 -13.49 10.13 -5.62
N TYR A 47 -13.50 9.42 -4.50
CA TYR A 47 -12.45 8.49 -4.13
C TYR A 47 -12.93 7.05 -4.25
N GLY A 48 -12.07 6.21 -4.83
CA GLY A 48 -12.23 4.75 -4.88
C GLY A 48 -11.18 4.03 -4.03
N TYR A 49 -11.44 2.75 -3.76
CA TYR A 49 -10.53 1.87 -3.03
C TYR A 49 -10.12 0.69 -3.91
N MET A 50 -8.81 0.42 -3.97
CA MET A 50 -8.27 -0.75 -4.66
C MET A 50 -7.37 -1.55 -3.72
N ALA A 51 -7.69 -2.82 -3.49
CA ALA A 51 -6.80 -3.73 -2.79
C ALA A 51 -5.59 -4.10 -3.68
N ILE A 52 -4.37 -3.89 -3.18
CA ILE A 52 -3.14 -4.23 -3.92
C ILE A 52 -2.77 -5.69 -3.64
N LYS A 53 -3.25 -6.60 -4.50
CA LYS A 53 -3.06 -8.06 -4.35
C LYS A 53 -2.00 -8.69 -5.26
N GLU A 54 -1.52 -7.96 -6.26
CA GLU A 54 -0.61 -8.49 -7.30
C GLU A 54 0.12 -7.34 -8.00
N ASP A 55 1.18 -7.66 -8.73
CA ASP A 55 2.06 -6.70 -9.41
C ASP A 55 1.31 -5.77 -10.38
N LYS A 56 0.24 -6.26 -11.04
CA LYS A 56 -0.55 -5.41 -11.94
C LYS A 56 -1.23 -4.25 -11.20
N HIS A 57 -1.65 -4.45 -9.95
CA HIS A 57 -2.26 -3.39 -9.12
C HIS A 57 -1.22 -2.33 -8.74
N VAL A 58 0.02 -2.73 -8.47
CA VAL A 58 1.14 -1.80 -8.20
C VAL A 58 1.36 -0.90 -9.43
N LYS A 59 1.40 -1.50 -10.62
CA LYS A 59 1.53 -0.74 -11.88
C LYS A 59 0.37 0.25 -12.08
N ILE A 60 -0.87 -0.18 -11.83
CA ILE A 60 -2.06 0.69 -11.91
C ILE A 60 -1.94 1.87 -10.95
N MET A 61 -1.58 1.61 -9.67
CA MET A 61 -1.39 2.65 -8.66
C MET A 61 -0.37 3.69 -9.12
N PHE A 62 0.81 3.27 -9.56
CA PHE A 62 1.82 4.20 -10.07
C PHE A 62 1.34 4.96 -11.30
N ASN A 63 0.70 4.30 -12.26
CA ASN A 63 0.19 4.98 -13.46
C ASN A 63 -0.82 6.08 -13.10
N MET A 64 -1.70 5.85 -12.12
CA MET A 64 -2.64 6.86 -11.64
C MET A 64 -1.92 8.05 -10.99
N ILE A 65 -0.91 7.78 -10.14
CA ILE A 65 -0.10 8.81 -9.49
C ILE A 65 0.61 9.69 -10.53
N HIS A 66 1.18 9.09 -11.57
CA HIS A 66 1.87 9.84 -12.63
C HIS A 66 0.92 10.66 -13.52
N LYS A 67 -0.31 10.19 -13.73
CA LYS A 67 -1.31 10.91 -14.55
C LYS A 67 -1.93 12.12 -13.84
N MET A 68 -1.88 12.16 -12.51
CA MET A 68 -2.47 13.23 -11.71
C MET A 68 -1.42 13.88 -10.78
N PRO A 69 -0.39 14.57 -11.32
CA PRO A 69 0.69 15.14 -10.52
C PRO A 69 0.21 16.20 -9.51
N GLN A 70 -0.96 16.79 -9.77
CA GLN A 70 -1.63 17.78 -8.91
C GLN A 70 -2.33 17.16 -7.67
N VAL A 71 -2.49 15.83 -7.62
CA VAL A 71 -2.92 15.13 -6.40
C VAL A 71 -1.68 14.87 -5.55
N ASN A 72 -1.35 15.85 -4.69
CA ASN A 72 -0.13 15.85 -3.88
C ASN A 72 -0.05 14.74 -2.81
N ALA A 73 -1.13 14.03 -2.52
CA ALA A 73 -1.17 13.05 -1.44
C ALA A 73 -1.79 11.72 -1.87
N VAL A 74 -0.92 10.72 -2.05
CA VAL A 74 -1.31 9.30 -2.15
C VAL A 74 -1.64 8.80 -0.75
N LYS A 75 -2.84 8.24 -0.56
CA LYS A 75 -3.23 7.59 0.70
C LYS A 75 -3.21 6.08 0.53
N LEU A 76 -2.46 5.41 1.40
CA LEU A 76 -2.44 3.96 1.54
C LEU A 76 -2.94 3.60 2.93
N TYR A 77 -3.92 2.70 3.01
CA TYR A 77 -4.28 2.03 4.25
C TYR A 77 -3.54 0.70 4.31
N VAL A 78 -2.88 0.44 5.43
CA VAL A 78 -2.04 -0.73 5.63
C VAL A 78 -2.49 -1.44 6.89
N SER A 79 -2.82 -2.72 6.78
CA SER A 79 -3.04 -3.59 7.93
C SER A 79 -1.94 -4.66 7.97
N SER A 80 -1.36 -4.88 9.14
CA SER A 80 -0.41 -5.96 9.39
C SER A 80 -1.16 -7.23 9.78
N GLU A 81 -0.67 -8.36 9.29
CA GLU A 81 -1.17 -9.68 9.65
C GLU A 81 0.02 -10.56 10.03
N PRO A 82 -0.03 -11.28 11.16
CA PRO A 82 1.05 -12.19 11.52
C PRO A 82 1.10 -13.36 10.52
N LEU A 83 2.30 -13.78 10.13
CA LEU A 83 2.52 -14.86 9.14
C LEU A 83 2.19 -16.26 9.69
N ALA A 84 2.17 -16.40 11.01
CA ALA A 84 1.67 -17.54 11.75
C ALA A 84 0.96 -17.00 13.00
N GLU A 85 0.04 -17.77 13.60
CA GLU A 85 -0.22 -17.58 15.02
C GLU A 85 1.14 -17.76 15.71
N VAL A 86 1.72 -16.65 16.17
CA VAL A 86 2.77 -16.76 17.17
C VAL A 86 2.03 -17.41 18.33
N ASP A 87 2.20 -18.71 18.51
CA ASP A 87 1.85 -19.42 19.73
C ASP A 87 2.60 -18.72 20.85
N THR A 88 2.05 -17.62 21.34
CA THR A 88 2.31 -17.12 22.66
C THR A 88 1.65 -18.13 23.59
N MET A 89 2.33 -19.26 23.77
CA MET A 89 2.39 -19.90 25.08
C MET A 89 3.11 -18.94 26.02
N GLU A 90 2.43 -17.86 26.40
CA GLU A 90 2.64 -17.24 27.71
C GLU A 90 1.53 -17.76 28.61
N VAL A 91 1.79 -18.86 29.31
CA VAL A 91 1.06 -19.23 30.52
C VAL A 91 2.06 -19.66 31.57
N GLN A 92 2.27 -18.71 32.51
CA GLN A 92 2.77 -18.79 33.88
C GLN A 92 4.29 -18.87 34.12
#